data_AF-K5WNI6-F1
#
_entry.id   AF-K5WNI6-F1
#
_cell.length_a   1.000
_cell.length_b   1.000
_cell.length_c   1.000
_cell.angle_alpha   90.00
_cell.angle_beta   90.00
_cell.angle_gamma   90.00
#
_symmetry.space_group_name_H-M   'P 1'
#
loop_
_entity.id
_entity.type
_entity.pdbx_description
1 polymer ?
#
loop_
_entity_poly.entity_id
_entity_poly.type
_entity_poly.pdbx_seq_one_letter_code
_entity_poly.pdbx_strand_id
1 'polypeptide(L)'
;MASVLARSTRLVCKRQIHHTATTSQGGWLTGLFKDKPQPPTVTQTQEPTVAVNQTPVVSPSLVPNASTPKVKKSPKKKALSPEAKKLRFQENIDFMTSRLAKQPKAPLPKISKTTWIRTLAVCQTEEELKQVMELLPTWKPWKEMRARFNEPLSEAFILRCIVLNKPEIAVEVFGNYAKYNLSLTLSGARKLLQATYEAHPLILPITISSFFRVYRLPSISKDLPCCSMLLSACLKDGSKEAMVIAESLIGSLKLLLTTKEPQPILQTQEKGDDMPRVWTKWALRKIEESLSGREGDSEDVAWLHSWRERSGHVASV
;
A
#
# COMPACT_ATOMS: atom_id res chain seq x y z
N MET A 1 -9.54 6.78 -70.41
CA MET A 1 -8.79 7.30 -69.24
C MET A 1 -9.70 8.25 -68.46
N ALA A 2 -10.43 7.74 -67.47
CA ALA A 2 -11.25 8.56 -66.57
C ALA A 2 -11.15 7.96 -65.17
N SER A 3 -10.57 8.74 -64.25
CA SER A 3 -10.28 8.36 -62.87
C SER A 3 -11.44 8.81 -61.98
N VAL A 4 -12.08 7.86 -61.27
CA VAL A 4 -13.20 8.12 -60.35
C VAL A 4 -12.65 8.21 -58.93
N LEU A 5 -12.66 9.43 -58.38
CA LEU A 5 -12.34 9.72 -56.98
C LEU A 5 -13.59 9.55 -56.11
N ALA A 6 -13.61 8.52 -55.26
CA ALA A 6 -14.61 8.34 -54.22
C ALA A 6 -14.31 9.27 -53.03
N ARG A 7 -15.18 10.26 -52.79
CA ARG A 7 -15.16 11.12 -51.60
C ARG A 7 -15.91 10.45 -50.46
N SER A 8 -15.20 10.19 -49.36
CA SER A 8 -15.75 9.71 -48.09
C SER A 8 -16.35 10.88 -47.29
N THR A 9 -17.67 10.92 -47.16
CA THR A 9 -18.39 11.84 -46.26
C THR A 9 -18.48 11.22 -44.87
N ARG A 10 -17.78 11.80 -43.89
CA ARG A 10 -17.95 11.48 -42.47
C ARG A 10 -19.15 12.26 -41.90
N LEU A 11 -20.13 11.54 -41.38
CA LEU A 11 -21.24 12.07 -40.58
C LEU A 11 -20.72 12.55 -39.22
N VAL A 12 -20.86 13.85 -38.96
CA VAL A 12 -20.62 14.47 -37.65
C VAL A 12 -21.94 14.46 -36.88
N CYS A 13 -22.03 13.61 -35.86
CA CYS A 13 -23.18 13.55 -34.97
C CYS A 13 -23.03 14.62 -33.87
N LYS A 14 -23.68 15.78 -34.04
CA LYS A 14 -23.82 16.81 -33.00
C LYS A 14 -24.85 16.34 -31.97
N ARG A 15 -24.42 16.06 -30.75
CA ARG A 15 -25.29 15.72 -29.62
C ARG A 15 -25.67 17.01 -28.89
N GLN A 16 -26.91 17.44 -29.06
CA GLN A 16 -27.54 18.53 -28.31
C GLN A 16 -27.84 18.05 -26.89
N ILE A 17 -27.32 18.77 -25.88
CA ILE A 17 -27.63 18.55 -24.46
C ILE A 17 -28.75 19.53 -24.11
N HIS A 18 -29.96 19.01 -23.88
CA HIS A 18 -31.04 19.77 -23.27
C HIS A 18 -30.91 19.70 -21.75
N HIS A 19 -30.63 20.84 -21.13
CA HIS A 19 -30.79 21.03 -19.68
C HIS A 19 -32.29 21.18 -19.38
N THR A 20 -32.86 20.21 -18.67
CA THR A 20 -34.15 20.37 -17.99
C THR A 20 -33.88 20.43 -16.50
N ALA A 21 -34.17 21.59 -15.91
CA ALA A 21 -34.17 21.80 -14.48
C ALA A 21 -35.53 21.37 -13.93
N THR A 22 -35.54 20.34 -13.09
CA THR A 22 -36.74 19.92 -12.36
C THR A 22 -36.51 20.15 -10.87
N THR A 23 -37.09 21.23 -10.38
CA THR A 23 -37.31 21.51 -8.97
C THR A 23 -38.35 20.52 -8.44
N SER A 24 -37.98 19.69 -7.47
CA SER A 24 -38.92 18.84 -6.71
C SER A 24 -38.69 19.04 -5.23
N GLN A 25 -39.61 19.79 -4.61
CA GLN A 25 -39.85 19.81 -3.18
C GLN A 25 -40.52 18.49 -2.71
N GLY A 26 -40.28 18.12 -1.46
CA GLY A 26 -40.92 17.01 -0.74
C GLY A 26 -39.84 16.05 -0.21
N GLY A 27 -39.50 15.97 1.08
CA GLY A 27 -40.26 16.30 2.28
C GLY A 27 -40.67 15.03 3.01
N TRP A 28 -39.73 14.18 3.43
CA TRP A 28 -39.95 13.03 4.33
C TRP A 28 -38.70 12.76 5.19
N LEU A 29 -38.94 12.40 6.45
CA LEU A 29 -38.02 11.99 7.53
C LEU A 29 -37.45 13.09 8.46
N THR A 30 -38.36 13.69 9.21
CA THR A 30 -38.13 14.08 10.61
C THR A 30 -38.15 12.85 11.51
N GLY A 31 -37.15 12.71 12.39
CA GLY A 31 -37.26 11.93 13.62
C GLY A 31 -36.30 10.76 13.75
N LEU A 32 -35.16 11.00 14.39
CA LEU A 32 -34.47 10.15 15.37
C LEU A 32 -33.02 10.62 15.41
N PHE A 33 -32.70 11.57 16.28
CA PHE A 33 -31.39 11.75 16.93
C PHE A 33 -31.56 12.89 17.93
N LYS A 34 -32.09 12.53 19.09
CA LYS A 34 -32.15 13.40 20.27
C LYS A 34 -31.55 12.56 21.39
N ASP A 35 -30.25 12.69 21.58
CA ASP A 35 -29.62 12.50 22.88
C ASP A 35 -28.28 13.25 22.90
N LYS A 36 -28.23 14.24 23.80
CA LYS A 36 -27.05 15.03 24.15
C LYS A 36 -26.18 14.22 25.12
N PRO A 37 -24.87 14.49 25.16
CA PRO A 37 -23.91 13.74 25.95
C PRO A 37 -24.02 14.06 27.45
N GLN A 38 -24.00 13.03 28.29
CA GLN A 38 -23.79 13.13 29.73
C GLN A 38 -22.30 12.87 30.04
N PRO A 39 -21.64 13.71 30.87
CA PRO A 39 -20.26 13.48 31.30
C PRO A 39 -20.20 12.39 32.37
N PRO A 40 -19.18 11.52 32.39
CA PRO A 40 -19.02 10.55 33.47
C PRO A 40 -18.53 11.21 34.75
N THR A 41 -19.32 10.96 35.79
CA THR A 41 -19.09 11.18 37.22
C THR A 41 -17.74 10.61 37.68
N VAL A 42 -17.04 11.43 38.46
CA VAL A 42 -15.87 11.09 39.27
C VAL A 42 -16.31 10.17 40.41
N THR A 43 -15.75 8.97 40.48
CA THR A 43 -15.77 8.14 41.69
C THR A 43 -14.33 7.83 42.07
N GLN A 44 -13.92 8.41 43.20
CA GLN A 44 -12.71 8.08 43.93
C GLN A 44 -12.83 6.65 44.48
N THR A 45 -11.87 5.78 44.15
CA THR A 45 -11.68 4.50 44.82
C THR A 45 -10.33 4.54 45.52
N GLN A 46 -10.39 4.34 46.83
CA GLN A 46 -9.29 4.38 47.79
C GLN A 46 -8.34 3.18 47.63
N GLU A 47 -7.06 3.44 47.88
CA GLU A 47 -6.03 2.44 48.17
C GLU A 47 -6.37 1.64 49.44
N PRO A 48 -6.00 0.36 49.49
CA PRO A 48 -5.51 -0.23 50.72
C PRO A 48 -4.03 -0.58 50.60
N THR A 49 -3.27 0.10 51.45
CA THR A 49 -1.93 -0.22 51.93
C THR A 49 -1.90 -1.64 52.50
N VAL A 50 -1.00 -2.51 52.01
CA VAL A 50 -0.62 -3.73 52.74
C VAL A 50 0.89 -3.94 52.70
N ALA A 51 1.46 -3.66 53.87
CA ALA A 51 2.56 -4.33 54.57
C ALA A 51 3.70 -4.97 53.76
N VAL A 52 4.84 -4.27 53.85
CA VAL A 52 6.20 -4.79 53.89
C VAL A 52 6.29 -6.03 54.78
N ASN A 53 6.89 -7.11 54.26
CA ASN A 53 7.57 -8.10 55.11
C ASN A 53 8.88 -8.53 54.43
N GLN A 54 9.98 -7.98 54.95
CA GLN A 54 11.35 -8.39 54.67
C GLN A 54 11.77 -9.45 55.68
N THR A 55 12.39 -10.55 55.23
CA THR A 55 13.43 -11.35 55.93
C THR A 55 13.78 -12.60 55.07
N PRO A 56 14.89 -13.32 55.28
CA PRO A 56 16.21 -12.96 54.78
C PRO A 56 16.86 -14.09 53.93
N VAL A 57 18.01 -13.71 53.38
CA VAL A 57 19.03 -14.49 52.66
C VAL A 57 19.36 -15.86 53.27
N VAL A 58 19.34 -16.92 52.43
CA VAL A 58 20.23 -18.10 52.55
C VAL A 58 20.75 -18.53 51.17
N SER A 59 22.05 -18.33 51.02
CA SER A 59 23.13 -18.97 50.24
C SER A 59 22.93 -20.29 49.44
N PRO A 60 23.89 -20.62 48.54
CA PRO A 60 23.66 -21.18 47.21
C PRO A 60 23.84 -22.70 47.12
N SER A 61 23.10 -23.33 46.20
CA SER A 61 23.41 -24.68 45.71
C SER A 61 23.79 -24.66 44.22
N LEU A 62 25.08 -24.91 44.00
CA LEU A 62 25.66 -25.34 42.74
C LEU A 62 25.06 -26.68 42.31
N VAL A 63 24.34 -26.70 41.20
CA VAL A 63 24.08 -27.91 40.41
C VAL A 63 24.60 -27.69 38.99
N PRO A 64 25.61 -28.46 38.56
CA PRO A 64 26.13 -28.43 37.19
C PRO A 64 25.32 -29.37 36.29
N ASN A 65 25.45 -29.14 34.97
CA ASN A 65 24.96 -29.97 33.87
C ASN A 65 23.46 -29.92 33.53
N ALA A 66 23.11 -28.96 32.67
CA ALA A 66 22.12 -29.18 31.62
C ALA A 66 22.78 -28.91 30.27
N SER A 67 23.09 -30.00 29.58
CA SER A 67 23.60 -30.06 28.21
C SER A 67 22.72 -29.22 27.28
N THR A 68 23.29 -28.14 26.76
CA THR A 68 22.69 -27.33 25.70
C THR A 68 22.33 -28.25 24.51
N PRO A 69 21.06 -28.34 24.10
CA PRO A 69 20.69 -29.13 22.94
C PRO A 69 21.36 -28.53 21.70
N LYS A 70 22.24 -29.31 21.06
CA LYS A 70 22.85 -28.97 19.77
C LYS A 70 21.74 -28.70 18.76
N VAL A 71 21.47 -27.41 18.50
CA VAL A 71 20.51 -26.95 17.48
C VAL A 71 21.00 -27.46 16.12
N LYS A 72 20.37 -28.54 15.62
CA LYS A 72 20.62 -29.07 14.28
C LYS A 72 20.26 -27.97 13.28
N LYS A 73 21.27 -27.36 12.66
CA LYS A 73 21.09 -26.36 11.59
C LYS A 73 20.24 -27.00 10.48
N SER A 74 19.03 -26.49 10.29
CA SER A 74 18.13 -26.94 9.24
C SER A 74 18.80 -26.76 7.87
N PRO A 75 18.70 -27.74 6.96
CA PRO A 75 19.32 -27.65 5.64
C PRO A 75 18.81 -26.42 4.88
N LYS A 76 19.74 -25.63 4.32
CA LYS A 76 19.41 -24.47 3.47
C LYS A 76 18.65 -24.97 2.24
N LYS A 77 17.38 -24.56 2.08
CA LYS A 77 16.57 -24.91 0.92
C LYS A 77 17.20 -24.30 -0.34
N LYS A 78 17.63 -25.13 -1.29
CA LYS A 78 18.16 -24.68 -2.59
C LYS A 78 17.05 -23.96 -3.36
N ALA A 79 17.37 -22.81 -3.95
CA ALA A 79 16.44 -22.11 -4.84
C ALA A 79 16.14 -22.96 -6.09
N LEU A 80 14.89 -22.96 -6.54
CA LEU A 80 14.48 -23.67 -7.77
C LEU A 80 15.11 -23.02 -9.00
N SER A 81 15.48 -23.85 -9.99
CA SER A 81 15.94 -23.37 -11.30
C SER A 81 14.81 -22.61 -12.02
N PRO A 82 15.13 -21.69 -12.95
CA PRO A 82 14.12 -20.97 -13.74
C PRO A 82 13.18 -21.92 -14.50
N GLU A 83 13.72 -22.95 -15.14
CA GLU A 83 12.92 -23.97 -15.84
C GLU A 83 11.97 -24.71 -14.90
N ALA A 84 12.44 -25.08 -13.70
CA ALA A 84 11.60 -25.72 -12.70
C ALA A 84 10.51 -24.76 -12.20
N LYS A 85 10.79 -23.45 -12.07
CA LYS A 85 9.77 -22.45 -11.71
C LYS A 85 8.71 -22.32 -12.79
N LYS A 86 9.10 -22.27 -14.06
CA LYS A 86 8.16 -22.23 -15.20
C LYS A 86 7.27 -23.46 -15.24
N LEU A 87 7.84 -24.65 -15.06
CA LEU A 87 7.06 -25.89 -14.99
C LEU A 87 6.05 -25.85 -13.82
N ARG A 88 6.50 -25.45 -12.63
CA ARG A 88 5.63 -25.28 -11.46
C ARG A 88 4.54 -24.24 -11.67
N PHE A 89 4.84 -23.15 -12.37
CA PHE A 89 3.86 -22.13 -12.71
C PHE A 89 2.77 -22.73 -13.60
N GLN A 90 3.16 -23.43 -14.69
CA GLN A 90 2.21 -24.07 -15.60
C GLN A 90 1.35 -25.11 -14.88
N GLU A 91 1.96 -25.98 -14.05
CA GLU A 91 1.22 -26.96 -13.21
C GLU A 91 0.16 -26.27 -12.34
N ASN A 92 0.50 -25.14 -11.72
CA ASN A 92 -0.42 -24.39 -10.88
C ASN A 92 -1.55 -23.74 -11.70
N ILE A 93 -1.24 -23.17 -12.87
CA ILE A 93 -2.24 -22.55 -13.76
C ILE A 93 -3.20 -23.60 -14.31
N ASP A 94 -2.71 -24.76 -14.76
CA ASP A 94 -3.55 -25.85 -15.25
C ASP A 94 -4.46 -26.39 -14.14
N PHE A 95 -3.89 -26.54 -12.93
CA PHE A 95 -4.64 -26.90 -11.73
C PHE A 95 -5.75 -25.89 -11.42
N MET A 96 -5.47 -24.59 -11.51
CA MET A 96 -6.43 -23.53 -11.22
C MET A 96 -7.50 -23.42 -12.32
N THR A 97 -7.11 -23.42 -13.58
CA THR A 97 -7.99 -23.24 -14.74
C THR A 97 -9.00 -24.38 -14.85
N SER A 98 -8.59 -25.63 -14.58
CA SER A 98 -9.49 -26.80 -14.56
C SER A 98 -10.58 -26.74 -13.48
N ARG A 99 -10.44 -25.85 -12.49
CA ARG A 99 -11.27 -25.74 -11.28
C ARG A 99 -12.03 -24.42 -11.14
N LEU A 100 -11.62 -23.34 -11.80
CA LEU A 100 -12.23 -22.01 -11.70
C LEU A 100 -13.30 -21.73 -12.75
N ALA A 101 -13.40 -22.55 -13.80
CA ALA A 101 -14.38 -22.34 -14.86
C ALA A 101 -15.82 -22.33 -14.32
N LYS A 102 -16.73 -21.61 -14.99
CA LYS A 102 -18.17 -21.61 -14.67
C LYS A 102 -18.73 -23.03 -14.55
N GLN A 103 -18.20 -23.94 -15.36
CA GLN A 103 -18.39 -25.38 -15.26
C GLN A 103 -17.01 -26.04 -15.08
N PRO A 104 -16.57 -26.30 -13.83
CA PRO A 104 -15.25 -26.86 -13.58
C PRO A 104 -15.19 -28.31 -14.07
N LYS A 105 -14.11 -28.65 -14.79
CA LYS A 105 -13.88 -30.03 -15.26
C LYS A 105 -13.62 -30.99 -14.09
N ALA A 106 -12.98 -30.49 -13.04
CA ALA A 106 -12.71 -31.23 -11.81
C ALA A 106 -12.98 -30.32 -10.60
N PRO A 107 -14.18 -30.34 -9.97
CA PRO A 107 -14.53 -29.40 -8.90
C PRO A 107 -13.70 -29.57 -7.61
N LEU A 108 -12.97 -30.68 -7.46
CA LEU A 108 -12.13 -30.98 -6.29
C LEU A 108 -10.68 -31.32 -6.69
N PRO A 109 -9.69 -31.07 -5.80
CA PRO A 109 -9.81 -30.31 -4.55
C PRO A 109 -10.05 -28.81 -4.81
N LYS A 110 -10.60 -28.09 -3.83
CA LYS A 110 -10.83 -26.64 -3.92
C LYS A 110 -9.50 -25.88 -3.98
N ILE A 111 -9.49 -24.75 -4.69
CA ILE A 111 -8.31 -23.88 -4.76
C ILE A 111 -8.21 -23.08 -3.46
N SER A 112 -7.15 -23.33 -2.70
CA SER A 112 -6.84 -22.61 -1.47
C SER A 112 -6.23 -21.23 -1.77
N LYS A 113 -6.34 -20.28 -0.83
CA LYS A 113 -5.62 -18.99 -0.92
C LYS A 113 -4.10 -19.19 -1.01
N THR A 114 -3.57 -20.21 -0.35
CA THR A 114 -2.15 -20.59 -0.40
C THR A 114 -1.72 -21.00 -1.81
N THR A 115 -2.60 -21.61 -2.60
CA THR A 115 -2.31 -21.95 -4.01
C THR A 115 -2.01 -20.69 -4.80
N TRP A 116 -2.82 -19.64 -4.67
CA TRP A 116 -2.59 -18.35 -5.33
C TRP A 116 -1.23 -17.73 -4.96
N ILE A 117 -0.89 -17.71 -3.67
CA ILE A 117 0.40 -17.19 -3.19
C ILE A 117 1.56 -18.01 -3.78
N ARG A 118 1.44 -19.34 -3.82
CA ARG A 118 2.45 -20.22 -4.44
C ARG A 118 2.60 -19.95 -5.93
N THR A 119 1.51 -19.74 -6.65
CA THR A 119 1.53 -19.40 -8.08
C THR A 119 2.26 -18.08 -8.30
N LEU A 120 1.94 -17.03 -7.53
CA LEU A 120 2.63 -15.74 -7.62
C LEU A 120 4.12 -15.85 -7.28
N ALA A 121 4.49 -16.69 -6.31
CA ALA A 121 5.89 -16.87 -5.92
C ALA A 121 6.76 -17.50 -7.02
N VAL A 122 6.17 -18.25 -7.97
CA VAL A 122 6.90 -18.87 -9.09
C VAL A 122 6.78 -18.13 -10.42
N CYS A 123 5.77 -17.26 -10.58
CA CYS A 123 5.49 -16.46 -11.78
C CYS A 123 6.68 -15.58 -12.21
N GLN A 124 7.40 -15.84 -13.29
CA GLN A 124 8.63 -15.13 -13.68
C GLN A 124 8.46 -13.98 -14.67
N THR A 125 7.36 -13.94 -15.43
CA THR A 125 7.19 -12.94 -16.51
C THR A 125 5.92 -12.10 -16.36
N GLU A 126 5.81 -11.04 -17.14
CA GLU A 126 4.62 -10.17 -17.19
C GLU A 126 3.39 -10.94 -17.69
N GLU A 127 3.57 -11.79 -18.69
CA GLU A 127 2.50 -12.60 -19.29
C GLU A 127 1.95 -13.61 -18.29
N GLU A 128 2.83 -14.27 -17.54
CA GLU A 128 2.45 -15.19 -16.46
C GLU A 128 1.65 -14.44 -15.39
N LEU A 129 2.04 -13.21 -15.04
CA LEU A 129 1.32 -12.41 -14.06
C LEU A 129 -0.07 -12.00 -14.58
N LYS A 130 -0.19 -11.64 -15.86
CA LYS A 130 -1.47 -11.37 -16.52
C LYS A 130 -2.37 -12.59 -16.58
N GLN A 131 -1.82 -13.80 -16.79
CA GLN A 131 -2.60 -15.03 -16.72
C GLN A 131 -3.21 -15.23 -15.32
N VAL A 132 -2.44 -14.98 -14.26
CA VAL A 132 -2.97 -15.02 -12.88
C VAL A 132 -4.06 -13.96 -12.70
N MET A 133 -3.87 -12.74 -13.23
CA MET A 133 -4.84 -11.65 -13.18
C MET A 133 -6.18 -12.01 -13.82
N GLU A 134 -6.17 -12.66 -14.99
CA GLU A 134 -7.39 -13.11 -15.69
C GLU A 134 -8.16 -14.18 -14.92
N LEU A 135 -7.47 -14.98 -14.08
CA LEU A 135 -8.13 -15.99 -13.25
C LEU A 135 -8.77 -15.38 -11.98
N LEU A 136 -8.31 -14.23 -11.49
CA LEU A 136 -8.83 -13.65 -10.24
C LEU A 136 -10.35 -13.44 -10.23
N PRO A 137 -11.00 -12.85 -11.26
CA PRO A 137 -12.44 -12.61 -11.28
C PRO A 137 -13.27 -13.90 -11.31
N THR A 138 -12.67 -15.01 -11.77
CA THR A 138 -13.34 -16.31 -11.85
C THR A 138 -13.41 -17.00 -10.49
N TRP A 139 -12.62 -16.56 -9.51
CA TRP A 139 -12.63 -17.11 -8.17
C TRP A 139 -13.88 -16.69 -7.39
N LYS A 140 -14.90 -17.53 -7.47
CA LYS A 140 -16.11 -17.42 -6.65
C LYS A 140 -15.96 -18.32 -5.43
N PRO A 141 -15.84 -17.78 -4.21
CA PRO A 141 -15.94 -18.61 -3.02
C PRO A 141 -17.35 -19.24 -2.97
N TRP A 142 -17.39 -20.57 -3.11
CA TRP A 142 -18.57 -21.34 -3.53
C TRP A 142 -19.83 -21.20 -2.64
N LYS A 143 -19.79 -20.60 -1.44
CA LYS A 143 -20.99 -20.44 -0.60
C LYS A 143 -21.03 -19.17 0.26
N GLU A 144 -20.04 -18.29 0.15
CA GLU A 144 -19.91 -17.13 1.04
C GLU A 144 -19.78 -15.88 0.18
N MET A 145 -20.88 -15.14 0.02
CA MET A 145 -20.90 -13.81 -0.63
C MET A 145 -19.91 -12.79 -0.02
N ARG A 146 -19.18 -13.15 1.05
CA ARG A 146 -18.21 -12.30 1.75
C ARG A 146 -16.78 -12.84 1.77
N ALA A 147 -16.49 -13.99 1.17
CA ALA A 147 -15.12 -14.49 1.16
C ALA A 147 -14.25 -13.62 0.23
N ARG A 148 -13.46 -12.75 0.85
CA ARG A 148 -12.50 -11.88 0.16
C ARG A 148 -11.15 -12.57 0.08
N PHE A 149 -10.36 -12.18 -0.92
CA PHE A 149 -8.94 -12.45 -0.87
C PHE A 149 -8.36 -11.84 0.41
N ASN A 150 -7.44 -12.57 1.03
CA ASN A 150 -6.83 -12.12 2.27
C ASN A 150 -5.73 -11.09 1.96
N GLU A 151 -5.39 -10.30 2.96
CA GLU A 151 -4.32 -9.32 2.91
C GLU A 151 -2.98 -9.91 2.42
N PRO A 152 -2.53 -11.10 2.89
CA PRO A 152 -1.28 -11.71 2.40
C PRO A 152 -1.23 -11.96 0.90
N LEU A 153 -2.36 -12.32 0.27
CA LEU A 153 -2.37 -12.51 -1.17
C LEU A 153 -2.21 -11.19 -1.91
N SER A 154 -2.89 -10.14 -1.44
CA SER A 154 -2.83 -8.81 -2.05
C SER A 154 -1.41 -8.26 -1.95
N GLU A 155 -0.74 -8.44 -0.81
CA GLU A 155 0.67 -8.06 -0.65
C GLU A 155 1.61 -8.90 -1.53
N ALA A 156 1.39 -10.21 -1.62
CA ALA A 156 2.18 -11.07 -2.51
C ALA A 156 2.04 -10.66 -3.98
N PHE A 157 0.85 -10.24 -4.39
CA PHE A 157 0.58 -9.73 -5.74
C PHE A 157 1.34 -8.42 -6.01
N ILE A 158 1.24 -7.44 -5.10
CA ILE A 158 1.96 -6.16 -5.20
C ILE A 158 3.47 -6.39 -5.25
N LEU A 159 4.01 -7.20 -4.33
CA LEU A 159 5.43 -7.53 -4.31
C LEU A 159 5.87 -8.17 -5.61
N ARG A 160 5.03 -9.03 -6.21
CA ARG A 160 5.38 -9.64 -7.49
C ARG A 160 5.40 -8.63 -8.63
N CYS A 161 4.44 -7.70 -8.67
CA CYS A 161 4.45 -6.59 -9.64
C CYS A 161 5.72 -5.74 -9.51
N ILE A 162 6.14 -5.43 -8.27
CA ILE A 162 7.36 -4.66 -8.01
C ILE A 162 8.61 -5.42 -8.45
N VAL A 163 8.72 -6.71 -8.11
CA VAL A 163 9.88 -7.54 -8.50
C VAL A 163 10.00 -7.68 -10.02
N LEU A 164 8.89 -7.69 -10.75
CA LEU A 164 8.88 -7.71 -12.22
C LEU A 164 9.03 -6.32 -12.85
N ASN A 165 9.12 -5.26 -12.04
CA ASN A 165 9.13 -3.86 -12.48
C ASN A 165 7.91 -3.50 -13.35
N LYS A 166 6.73 -3.99 -12.95
CA LYS A 166 5.43 -3.77 -13.61
C LYS A 166 4.34 -3.33 -12.62
N PRO A 167 4.53 -2.22 -11.87
CA PRO A 167 3.52 -1.74 -10.94
C PRO A 167 2.21 -1.31 -11.62
N GLU A 168 2.21 -1.04 -12.92
CA GLU A 168 1.01 -0.70 -13.71
C GLU A 168 -0.06 -1.80 -13.61
N ILE A 169 0.36 -3.07 -13.58
CA ILE A 169 -0.57 -4.21 -13.43
C ILE A 169 -1.26 -4.15 -12.06
N ALA A 170 -0.53 -3.82 -10.99
CA ALA A 170 -1.13 -3.65 -9.68
C ALA A 170 -2.13 -2.49 -9.71
N VAL A 171 -1.77 -1.36 -10.33
CA VAL A 171 -2.66 -0.20 -10.44
C VAL A 171 -3.94 -0.53 -11.21
N GLU A 172 -3.87 -1.32 -12.29
CA GLU A 172 -5.05 -1.81 -12.99
C GLU A 172 -5.95 -2.68 -12.10
N VAL A 173 -5.34 -3.61 -11.36
CA VAL A 173 -6.04 -4.56 -10.50
C VAL A 173 -6.72 -3.86 -9.32
N PHE A 174 -6.00 -3.00 -8.61
CA PHE A 174 -6.55 -2.25 -7.47
C PHE A 174 -7.44 -1.08 -7.91
N GLY A 175 -7.27 -0.57 -9.13
CA GLY A 175 -8.19 0.40 -9.74
C GLY A 175 -9.58 -0.19 -10.01
N ASN A 176 -9.68 -1.51 -10.20
CA ASN A 176 -10.94 -2.20 -10.48
C ASN A 176 -11.30 -3.23 -9.40
N TYR A 177 -11.52 -2.73 -8.17
CA TYR A 177 -11.88 -3.57 -7.02
C TYR A 177 -13.09 -4.47 -7.28
N ALA A 178 -14.11 -3.97 -7.99
CA ALA A 178 -15.33 -4.74 -8.29
C ALA A 178 -15.05 -5.98 -9.16
N LYS A 179 -14.10 -5.89 -10.09
CA LYS A 179 -13.72 -7.01 -10.96
C LYS A 179 -12.84 -8.02 -10.24
N TYR A 180 -11.80 -7.55 -9.53
CA TYR A 180 -10.74 -8.44 -9.02
C TYR A 180 -10.89 -8.83 -7.54
N ASN A 181 -11.71 -8.12 -6.77
CA ASN A 181 -11.98 -8.39 -5.34
C ASN A 181 -10.71 -8.49 -4.46
N LEU A 182 -9.63 -7.79 -4.82
CA LEU A 182 -8.40 -7.70 -4.04
C LEU A 182 -8.38 -6.42 -3.19
N SER A 183 -8.16 -6.58 -1.89
CA SER A 183 -8.09 -5.48 -0.92
C SER A 183 -6.68 -4.89 -0.86
N LEU A 184 -6.54 -3.58 -1.03
CA LEU A 184 -5.27 -2.89 -0.82
C LEU A 184 -5.03 -2.66 0.68
N THR A 185 -3.91 -3.12 1.20
CA THR A 185 -3.44 -2.81 2.56
C THR A 185 -2.63 -1.52 2.58
N LEU A 186 -2.49 -0.86 3.74
CA LEU A 186 -1.61 0.31 3.88
C LEU A 186 -0.15 -0.04 3.57
N SER A 187 0.33 -1.19 4.03
CA SER A 187 1.67 -1.73 3.73
C SER A 187 1.86 -1.91 2.22
N GLY A 188 0.89 -2.53 1.54
CA GLY A 188 0.88 -2.69 0.09
C GLY A 188 0.87 -1.36 -0.66
N ALA A 189 0.04 -0.40 -0.24
CA ALA A 189 -0.04 0.92 -0.85
C ALA A 189 1.28 1.71 -0.71
N ARG A 190 1.92 1.67 0.46
CA ARG A 190 3.24 2.28 0.69
C ARG A 190 4.31 1.66 -0.21
N LYS A 191 4.37 0.33 -0.33
CA LYS A 191 5.32 -0.38 -1.21
C LYS A 191 5.09 -0.03 -2.69
N LEU A 192 3.82 0.03 -3.11
CA LEU A 192 3.47 0.38 -4.49
C LEU A 192 3.81 1.84 -4.81
N LEU A 193 3.55 2.77 -3.89
CA LEU A 193 3.94 4.16 -4.04
C LEU A 193 5.46 4.32 -4.07
N GLN A 194 6.18 3.59 -3.19
CA GLN A 194 7.64 3.58 -3.17
C GLN A 194 8.25 3.09 -4.49
N ALA A 195 7.68 2.05 -5.09
CA ALA A 195 8.18 1.53 -6.36
C ALA A 195 7.93 2.49 -7.54
N THR A 196 6.92 3.37 -7.44
CA THR A 196 6.46 4.20 -8.55
C THR A 196 6.95 5.65 -8.50
N TYR A 197 7.13 6.25 -7.33
CA TYR A 197 7.36 7.70 -7.22
C TYR A 197 8.66 8.19 -7.87
N GLU A 198 9.68 7.33 -8.00
CA GLU A 198 10.94 7.69 -8.67
C GLU A 198 11.04 7.23 -10.12
N ALA A 199 10.63 5.99 -10.39
CA ALA A 199 10.94 5.31 -11.65
C ALA A 199 9.83 5.43 -12.70
N HIS A 200 8.63 5.85 -12.32
CA HIS A 200 7.46 5.86 -13.19
C HIS A 200 6.89 7.28 -13.40
N PRO A 201 6.10 7.50 -14.47
CA PRO A 201 5.40 8.76 -14.69
C PRO A 201 4.48 9.16 -13.52
N LEU A 202 4.36 10.45 -13.25
CA LEU A 202 3.62 11.01 -12.11
C LEU A 202 2.16 10.52 -11.99
N ILE A 203 1.53 10.17 -13.12
CA ILE A 203 0.17 9.63 -13.15
C ILE A 203 -0.01 8.39 -12.27
N LEU A 204 1.02 7.54 -12.14
CA LEU A 204 0.96 6.31 -11.34
C LEU A 204 0.90 6.63 -9.84
N PRO A 205 1.85 7.39 -9.24
CA PRO A 205 1.76 7.87 -7.86
C PRO A 205 0.44 8.59 -7.54
N ILE A 206 -0.04 9.47 -8.44
CA ILE A 206 -1.33 10.16 -8.26
C ILE A 206 -2.49 9.16 -8.26
N THR A 207 -2.50 8.19 -9.17
CA THR A 207 -3.55 7.16 -9.22
C THR A 207 -3.55 6.31 -7.95
N ILE A 208 -2.37 5.86 -7.51
CA ILE A 208 -2.21 5.14 -6.23
C ILE A 208 -2.71 5.98 -5.07
N SER A 209 -2.50 7.31 -5.11
CA SER A 209 -2.97 8.22 -4.07
C SER A 209 -4.49 8.19 -3.91
N SER A 210 -5.22 8.06 -5.02
CA SER A 210 -6.68 7.98 -5.01
C SER A 210 -7.20 6.70 -4.36
N PHE A 211 -6.42 5.61 -4.41
CA PHE A 211 -6.80 4.32 -3.82
C PHE A 211 -6.95 4.39 -2.30
N PHE A 212 -6.25 5.30 -1.62
CA PHE A 212 -6.36 5.42 -0.16
C PHE A 212 -7.79 5.70 0.26
N ARG A 213 -8.52 6.57 -0.47
CA ARG A 213 -9.94 6.83 -0.21
C ARG A 213 -10.82 5.62 -0.53
N VAL A 214 -10.60 4.98 -1.68
CA VAL A 214 -11.40 3.83 -2.16
C VAL A 214 -11.32 2.66 -1.17
N TYR A 215 -10.12 2.39 -0.67
CA TYR A 215 -9.83 1.29 0.25
C TYR A 215 -9.93 1.68 1.74
N ARG A 216 -10.42 2.89 2.05
CA ARG A 216 -10.57 3.41 3.41
C ARG A 216 -9.26 3.38 4.23
N LEU A 217 -8.14 3.59 3.54
CA LEU A 217 -6.83 3.78 4.17
C LEU A 217 -6.74 5.23 4.72
N PRO A 218 -5.83 5.49 5.67
CA PRO A 218 -5.55 6.87 6.12
C PRO A 218 -5.24 7.78 4.93
N SER A 219 -5.76 9.00 4.89
CA SER A 219 -5.42 9.92 3.78
C SER A 219 -3.92 10.11 3.68
N ILE A 220 -3.40 10.33 2.47
CA ILE A 220 -1.96 10.51 2.27
C ILE A 220 -1.39 11.67 3.07
N SER A 221 -2.17 12.75 3.22
CA SER A 221 -1.83 13.88 4.09
C SER A 221 -1.67 13.54 5.58
N LYS A 222 -2.09 12.34 6.02
CA LYS A 222 -1.93 11.83 7.39
C LYS A 222 -0.83 10.77 7.50
N ASP A 223 -0.36 10.24 6.38
CA ASP A 223 0.69 9.23 6.32
C ASP A 223 2.02 9.84 5.87
N LEU A 224 2.97 9.98 6.80
CA LEU A 224 4.23 10.69 6.53
C LEU A 224 5.03 10.07 5.37
N PRO A 225 5.28 8.74 5.33
CA PRO A 225 5.98 8.14 4.19
C PRO A 225 5.29 8.42 2.86
N CYS A 226 3.97 8.23 2.77
CA CYS A 226 3.24 8.47 1.53
C CYS A 226 3.18 9.94 1.13
N CYS A 227 2.97 10.85 2.09
CA CYS A 227 2.95 12.29 1.85
C CYS A 227 4.29 12.75 1.26
N SER A 228 5.40 12.32 1.88
CA SER A 228 6.74 12.68 1.44
C SER A 228 7.06 12.12 0.05
N MET A 229 6.72 10.85 -0.23
CA MET A 229 6.98 10.24 -1.54
C MET A 229 6.15 10.90 -2.65
N LEU A 230 4.86 11.17 -2.42
CA LEU A 230 4.01 11.82 -3.41
C LEU A 230 4.44 13.26 -3.67
N LEU A 231 4.74 14.04 -2.61
CA LEU A 231 5.26 15.39 -2.75
C LEU A 231 6.59 15.41 -3.51
N SER A 232 7.51 14.48 -3.20
CA SER A 232 8.76 14.34 -3.94
C SER A 232 8.54 14.06 -5.42
N ALA A 233 7.57 13.20 -5.78
CA ALA A 233 7.23 12.94 -7.17
C ALA A 233 6.64 14.18 -7.87
N CYS A 234 5.75 14.91 -7.21
CA CYS A 234 5.15 16.14 -7.75
C CYS A 234 6.21 17.23 -7.99
N LEU A 235 7.13 17.44 -7.04
CA LEU A 235 8.21 18.42 -7.17
C LEU A 235 9.20 18.03 -8.27
N LYS A 236 9.48 16.74 -8.44
CA LYS A 236 10.34 16.21 -9.51
C LYS A 236 9.73 16.44 -10.89
N ASP A 237 8.43 16.25 -11.04
CA ASP A 237 7.73 16.39 -12.33
C ASP A 237 7.67 17.86 -12.78
N GLY A 238 7.36 18.77 -11.86
CA GLY A 238 7.42 20.22 -12.11
C GLY A 238 6.36 20.77 -13.07
N SER A 239 5.43 19.95 -13.57
CA SER A 239 4.27 20.45 -14.33
C SER A 239 3.38 21.35 -13.46
N LYS A 240 2.60 22.23 -14.08
CA LYS A 240 1.73 23.17 -13.36
C LYS A 240 0.72 22.44 -12.48
N GLU A 241 0.16 21.34 -12.99
CA GLU A 241 -0.78 20.49 -12.28
C GLU A 241 -0.10 19.78 -11.10
N ALA A 242 1.12 19.26 -11.30
CA ALA A 242 1.90 18.66 -10.22
C ALA A 242 2.23 19.67 -9.13
N MET A 243 2.53 20.91 -9.50
CA MET A 243 2.86 21.97 -8.56
C MET A 243 1.69 22.38 -7.67
N VAL A 244 0.48 22.46 -8.22
CA VAL A 244 -0.74 22.70 -7.41
C VAL A 244 -0.92 21.60 -6.35
N ILE A 245 -0.66 20.35 -6.73
CA ILE A 245 -0.71 19.22 -5.78
C ILE A 245 0.42 19.37 -4.74
N ALA A 246 1.64 19.68 -5.17
CA ALA A 246 2.79 19.86 -4.28
C ALA A 246 2.54 20.94 -3.23
N GLU A 247 2.05 22.13 -3.63
CA GLU A 247 1.72 23.24 -2.74
C GLU A 247 0.71 22.83 -1.66
N SER A 248 -0.33 22.08 -2.05
CA SER A 248 -1.32 21.56 -1.09
C SER A 248 -0.72 20.54 -0.10
N LEU A 249 0.27 19.76 -0.54
CA LEU A 249 0.93 18.73 0.27
C LEU A 249 2.00 19.32 1.20
N ILE A 250 2.63 20.45 0.86
CA ILE A 250 3.63 21.11 1.71
C ILE A 250 3.03 21.46 3.08
N GLY A 251 1.83 22.05 3.12
CA GLY A 251 1.14 22.36 4.38
C GLY A 251 0.85 21.11 5.22
N SER A 252 0.41 20.03 4.56
CA SER A 252 0.18 18.74 5.22
C SER A 252 1.48 18.14 5.78
N LEU A 253 2.59 18.27 5.04
CA LEU A 253 3.90 17.79 5.47
C LEU A 253 4.42 18.58 6.67
N LYS A 254 4.32 19.91 6.67
CA LYS A 254 4.68 20.76 7.82
C LYS A 254 3.90 20.34 9.08
N LEU A 255 2.60 20.10 8.96
CA LEU A 255 1.77 19.60 10.06
C LEU A 255 2.20 18.20 10.53
N LEU A 256 2.53 17.30 9.61
CA LEU A 256 2.99 15.96 9.96
C LEU A 256 4.33 15.96 10.70
N LEU A 257 5.28 16.79 10.27
CA LEU A 257 6.61 16.89 10.90
C LEU A 257 6.56 17.58 12.27
N THR A 258 5.59 18.48 12.48
CA THR A 258 5.37 19.10 13.81
C THR A 258 4.66 18.15 14.77
N THR A 259 3.75 17.31 14.26
CA THR A 259 2.97 16.37 15.08
C THR A 259 3.76 15.10 15.42
N LYS A 260 4.55 14.57 14.48
CA LYS A 260 5.29 13.32 14.67
C LYS A 260 6.71 13.61 15.14
N GLU A 261 7.08 13.00 16.26
CA GLU A 261 8.44 13.10 16.77
C GLU A 261 9.45 12.56 15.75
N PRO A 262 10.60 13.25 15.59
CA PRO A 262 11.77 12.74 14.89
C PRO A 262 12.10 11.33 15.38
N GLN A 263 12.14 10.37 14.46
CA GLN A 263 12.46 8.99 14.80
C GLN A 263 13.84 8.62 14.23
N PRO A 264 14.83 8.29 15.09
CA PRO A 264 16.15 7.93 14.61
C PRO A 264 16.08 6.65 13.78
N ILE A 265 16.82 6.64 12.65
CA ILE A 265 17.02 5.43 11.85
C ILE A 265 18.25 4.73 12.39
N LEU A 266 18.06 3.58 13.04
CA LEU A 266 19.17 2.72 13.44
C LEU A 266 19.84 2.16 12.18
N GLN A 267 21.15 2.35 12.04
CA GLN A 267 21.91 1.96 10.84
C GLN A 267 21.80 0.46 10.49
N THR A 268 21.41 -0.39 11.44
CA THR A 268 21.24 -1.84 11.27
C THR A 268 19.85 -2.26 10.78
N GLN A 269 18.89 -1.34 10.62
CA GLN A 269 17.47 -1.67 10.42
C GLN A 269 16.96 -1.58 8.96
N GLU A 270 17.83 -1.71 7.95
CA GLU A 270 17.39 -1.72 6.54
C GLU A 270 16.59 -2.98 6.12
N LYS A 271 16.10 -3.78 7.07
CA LYS A 271 15.33 -4.99 6.80
C LYS A 271 14.03 -4.99 7.59
N GLY A 272 12.91 -5.15 6.88
CA GLY A 272 11.60 -5.42 7.48
C GLY A 272 10.71 -4.19 7.62
N ASP A 273 10.04 -4.08 8.76
CA ASP A 273 8.96 -3.12 9.00
C ASP A 273 9.42 -1.65 9.08
N ASP A 274 10.73 -1.40 9.19
CA ASP A 274 11.32 -0.06 9.28
C ASP A 274 11.56 0.60 7.91
N MET A 275 11.33 -0.12 6.81
CA MET A 275 11.50 0.42 5.45
C MET A 275 10.75 1.74 5.17
N PRO A 276 9.54 2.00 5.70
CA PRO A 276 8.87 3.29 5.52
C PRO A 276 9.66 4.48 6.07
N ARG A 277 10.48 4.29 7.11
CA ARG A 277 11.34 5.36 7.67
C ARG A 277 12.47 5.68 6.71
N VAL A 278 13.10 4.65 6.16
CA VAL A 278 14.14 4.78 5.13
C VAL A 278 13.58 5.54 3.92
N TRP A 279 12.43 5.12 3.40
CA TRP A 279 11.76 5.81 2.29
C TRP A 279 11.44 7.27 2.61
N THR A 280 10.98 7.54 3.83
CA THR A 280 10.74 8.91 4.31
C THR A 280 12.02 9.73 4.30
N LYS A 281 13.14 9.21 4.83
CA LYS A 281 14.44 9.90 4.81
C LYS A 281 14.85 10.29 3.40
N TRP A 282 14.77 9.36 2.44
CA TRP A 282 15.15 9.62 1.05
C TRP A 282 14.21 10.62 0.38
N ALA A 283 12.90 10.47 0.56
CA ALA A 283 11.93 11.39 -0.01
C ALA A 283 12.06 12.81 0.54
N LEU A 284 12.21 12.96 1.87
CA LEU A 284 12.42 14.26 2.51
C LEU A 284 13.71 14.95 2.04
N ARG A 285 14.79 14.20 1.81
CA ARG A 285 16.01 14.75 1.23
C ARG A 285 15.75 15.35 -0.15
N LYS A 286 15.04 14.62 -1.01
CA LYS A 286 14.70 15.10 -2.36
C LYS A 286 13.77 16.31 -2.35
N ILE A 287 12.84 16.35 -1.39
CA ILE A 287 11.98 17.52 -1.18
C ILE A 287 12.84 18.73 -0.82
N GLU A 288 13.75 18.61 0.15
CA GLU A 288 14.67 19.69 0.53
C GLU A 288 15.51 20.16 -0.65
N GLU A 289 16.16 19.25 -1.39
CA GLU A 289 16.94 19.56 -2.59
C GLU A 289 16.10 20.33 -3.65
N SER A 290 14.84 19.91 -3.86
CA SER A 290 13.95 20.52 -4.86
C SER A 290 13.41 21.89 -4.43
N LEU A 291 13.28 22.14 -3.13
CA LEU A 291 12.81 23.42 -2.59
C LEU A 291 13.96 24.43 -2.48
N SER A 292 15.14 24.01 -2.00
CA SER A 292 16.30 24.89 -1.87
C SER A 292 16.85 25.39 -3.21
N GLY A 293 16.59 24.65 -4.30
CA GLY A 293 16.97 25.07 -5.65
C GLY A 293 16.09 26.16 -6.27
N ARG A 294 15.04 26.62 -5.58
CA ARG A 294 14.13 27.65 -6.07
C ARG A 294 14.54 29.02 -5.55
N GLU A 295 14.67 29.99 -6.46
CA GLU A 295 14.97 31.38 -6.11
C GLU A 295 13.91 31.95 -5.18
N GLY A 296 14.34 32.45 -4.00
CA GLY A 296 13.49 33.16 -3.04
C GLY A 296 13.05 32.37 -1.80
N ASP A 297 13.23 31.05 -1.75
CA ASP A 297 12.61 30.18 -0.73
C ASP A 297 13.57 29.57 0.29
N SER A 298 14.82 30.04 0.39
CA SER A 298 15.83 29.44 1.28
C SER A 298 15.41 29.41 2.77
N GLU A 299 14.75 30.46 3.26
CA GLU A 299 14.20 30.48 4.63
C GLU A 299 13.01 29.50 4.80
N ASP A 300 12.31 29.15 3.73
CA ASP A 300 11.14 28.26 3.77
C ASP A 300 11.50 26.77 3.86
N VAL A 301 12.78 26.39 3.92
CA VAL A 301 13.20 24.97 4.03
C VAL A 301 13.85 24.65 5.38
N ALA A 302 14.13 25.64 6.22
CA ALA A 302 14.81 25.46 7.51
C ALA A 302 14.10 24.48 8.46
N TRP A 303 12.75 24.50 8.48
CA TRP A 303 11.93 23.58 9.29
C TRP A 303 12.16 22.11 8.90
N LEU A 304 12.35 21.84 7.62
CA LEU A 304 12.56 20.49 7.09
C LEU A 304 13.98 20.02 7.41
N HIS A 305 14.97 20.88 7.19
CA HIS A 305 16.37 20.60 7.52
C HIS A 305 16.53 20.26 9.01
N SER A 306 16.02 21.14 9.89
CA SER A 306 16.06 20.94 11.35
C SER A 306 15.35 19.65 11.80
N TRP A 307 14.20 19.31 11.19
CA TRP A 307 13.53 18.04 11.50
C TRP A 307 14.36 16.83 11.07
N ARG A 308 15.02 16.90 9.90
CA ARG A 308 15.91 15.84 9.41
C ARG A 308 17.15 15.67 10.27
N GLU A 309 17.78 16.76 10.73
CA GLU A 309 18.90 16.72 11.68
C GLU A 309 18.48 16.04 12.99
N ARG A 310 17.36 16.47 13.60
CA ARG A 310 16.83 15.84 14.82
C ARG A 310 16.46 14.36 14.65
N SER A 311 16.11 13.95 13.43
CA SER A 311 15.83 12.55 13.10
C SER A 311 17.10 11.73 12.83
N GLY A 312 18.28 12.34 12.88
CA GLY A 312 19.55 11.71 12.48
C GLY A 312 19.61 11.36 10.99
N HIS A 313 18.84 12.05 10.14
CA HIS A 313 18.85 11.85 8.70
C HIS A 313 20.04 12.55 8.03
N VAL A 314 20.57 13.59 8.67
CA VAL A 314 21.72 14.40 8.28
C VAL A 314 22.73 14.34 9.43
N ALA A 315 24.02 14.32 9.13
CA ALA A 315 25.03 14.45 10.17
C ALA A 315 24.97 15.88 10.73
N SER A 316 24.82 16.04 12.04
CA SER A 316 24.96 17.34 12.68
C SER A 316 26.37 17.86 12.41
N VAL A 317 26.48 18.97 11.67
CA VAL A 317 27.74 19.67 11.43
C VAL A 317 28.18 20.39 12.70
#